data_AF-A0AAD7BYC9-F1
#
_entry.id   AF-A0AAD7BYC9-F1
#
_cell.length_a   1.000
_cell.length_b   1.000
_cell.length_c   1.000
_cell.angle_alpha   90.00
_cell.angle_beta   90.00
_cell.angle_gamma   90.00
#
_symmetry.space_group_name_H-M   'P 1'
#
loop_
_entity.id
_entity.type
_entity.pdbx_description
1 polymer ?
#
loop_
_entity_poly.entity_id
_entity_poly.type
_entity_poly.pdbx_seq_one_letter_code
_entity_poly.pdbx_strand_id
1 'polypeptide(L)' 'KQKQLLACLFCRARKIGCQRPPPEAPDQTCNQCTRRERECAYPTESRRGQHNR' A
#
# COMPACT_ATOMS: atom_id res chain seq x y z
N LYS A 1 -14.22 -2.29 -13.27
CA LYS A 1 -13.95 -2.02 -11.83
C LYS A 1 -12.46 -1.68 -11.70
N GLN A 2 -12.08 -0.41 -11.51
CA GLN A 2 -10.65 -0.05 -11.32
C GLN A 2 -10.14 -0.79 -10.08
N LYS A 3 -9.09 -1.60 -10.23
CA LYS A 3 -8.34 -2.14 -9.09
C LYS A 3 -7.64 -0.95 -8.44
N GLN A 4 -8.27 -0.35 -7.43
CA GLN A 4 -7.62 0.67 -6.62
C GLN A 4 -6.32 0.08 -6.08
N LEU A 5 -5.19 0.73 -6.39
CA LEU A 5 -3.89 0.34 -5.87
C LEU A 5 -3.96 0.37 -4.34
N LEU A 6 -3.66 -0.77 -3.73
CA LEU A 6 -3.75 -0.91 -2.29
C LEU A 6 -2.57 -0.18 -1.64
N ALA A 7 -2.85 0.69 -0.67
CA ALA A 7 -1.82 1.25 0.19
C ALA A 7 -1.10 0.12 0.97
N CYS A 8 0.20 0.28 1.21
CA CYS A 8 0.98 -0.66 2.01
C CYS A 8 0.46 -0.73 3.45
N LEU A 9 0.81 -1.82 4.16
CA LEU A 9 0.36 -2.07 5.52
C LEU A 9 0.79 -0.95 6.49
N PHE A 10 2.00 -0.43 6.34
CA PHE A 10 2.51 0.68 7.15
C PHE A 10 1.67 1.95 6.99
N CYS A 11 1.45 2.40 5.74
CA CYS A 11 0.67 3.61 5.47
C CYS A 11 -0.80 3.44 5.89
N ARG A 12 -1.37 2.24 5.78
CA ARG A 12 -2.71 1.93 6.29
C ARG A 12 -2.80 2.07 7.81
N ALA A 13 -1.86 1.45 8.54
CA ALA A 13 -1.83 1.50 10.01
C ALA A 13 -1.65 2.94 10.52
N ARG A 14 -0.82 3.74 9.82
CA ARG A 14 -0.56 5.15 10.16
C ARG A 14 -1.59 6.12 9.61
N LYS A 15 -2.57 5.66 8.80
CA LYS A 15 -3.58 6.50 8.13
C LYS A 15 -2.97 7.67 7.34
N ILE A 16 -1.87 7.41 6.63
CA ILE A 16 -1.18 8.39 5.77
C ILE A 16 -1.30 8.00 4.29
N GLY A 17 -1.05 8.97 3.40
CA GLY A 17 -0.95 8.72 1.97
C GLY A 17 0.13 7.70 1.64
N CYS A 18 -0.19 6.73 0.76
CA CYS A 18 0.76 5.76 0.25
C CYS A 18 1.02 6.05 -1.24
N GLN A 19 2.20 6.57 -1.54
CA GLN A 19 2.65 6.80 -2.91
C GLN A 19 3.47 5.58 -3.37
N ARG A 20 2.79 4.64 -4.05
CA ARG A 20 3.43 3.44 -4.62
C ARG A 20 4.31 3.84 -5.81
N PRO A 21 5.52 3.29 -5.95
CA PRO A 21 6.38 3.57 -7.09
C PRO A 21 5.83 2.94 -8.37
N PRO A 22 6.39 3.27 -9.54
CA PRO A 22 6.04 2.64 -10.81
C PRO A 22 6.19 1.11 -10.75
N PRO A 23 5.40 0.35 -11.53
CA PRO A 23 5.49 -1.12 -11.59
C PRO A 23 6.86 -1.63 -12.05
N GLU A 24 7.63 -0.80 -12.76
CA GLU A 24 8.98 -1.08 -13.26
C GLU A 24 10.06 -0.93 -12.18
N ALA A 25 9.74 -0.33 -11.02
CA ALA A 25 10.70 -0.14 -9.94
C ALA A 25 10.99 -1.48 -9.23
N PRO A 26 12.27 -1.84 -9.04
CA PRO A 26 12.66 -3.15 -8.50
C PRO A 26 12.20 -3.36 -7.06
N ASP A 27 12.32 -2.33 -6.21
CA ASP A 27 12.07 -2.48 -4.77
C ASP A 27 10.59 -2.35 -4.39
N GLN A 28 9.73 -1.94 -5.33
CA GLN A 28 8.29 -1.68 -5.14
C GLN A 28 7.92 -0.87 -3.87
N THR A 29 8.88 -0.20 -3.23
CA THR A 29 8.74 0.40 -1.91
C THR A 29 8.19 1.83 -2.02
N CYS A 30 7.14 2.15 -1.25
CA CYS A 30 6.59 3.51 -1.26
C CYS A 30 7.56 4.52 -0.62
N ASN A 31 7.47 5.78 -1.08
CA ASN A 31 8.33 6.87 -0.59
C ASN A 31 8.31 7.02 0.95
N GLN A 32 7.16 6.79 1.59
CA GLN A 32 7.05 6.86 3.06
C GLN A 32 7.84 5.75 3.78
N CYS A 33 7.91 4.56 3.19
CA CYS A 33 8.66 3.45 3.76
C CYS A 33 10.15 3.58 3.45
N THR A 34 10.52 4.01 2.24
CA THR A 34 11.92 4.30 1.85
C THR A 34 12.54 5.33 2.80
N ARG A 35 11.88 6.47 3.04
CA ARG A 35 12.41 7.55 3.89
C ARG A 35 12.49 7.21 5.38
N ARG A 36 11.79 6.16 5.82
CA ARG A 36 11.71 5.74 7.22
C ARG A 36 12.41 4.40 7.47
N GLU A 37 12.99 3.82 6.42
CA GLU A 37 13.65 2.51 6.42
C GLU A 37 12.76 1.44 7.06
N ARG A 38 11.47 1.44 6.67
CA ARG A 38 10.48 0.46 7.14
C ARG A 38 10.12 -0.52 6.05
N GLU A 39 9.79 -1.73 6.46
CA GLU A 39 9.28 -2.76 5.58
C GLU A 39 8.01 -2.29 4.84
N CYS A 40 8.04 -2.35 3.50
CA CYS A 40 6.95 -1.92 2.65
C CYS A 40 6.18 -3.11 2.08
N ALA A 41 5.42 -3.79 2.94
CA ALA A 41 4.55 -4.88 2.52
C ALA A 41 3.19 -4.35 2.00
N TYR A 42 2.79 -4.78 0.81
CA TYR A 42 1.47 -4.50 0.25
C TYR A 42 0.53 -5.69 0.43
N PRO A 43 -0.73 -5.44 0.80
CA PRO A 43 -1.71 -6.51 0.86
C PRO A 43 -2.07 -6.98 -0.56
N THR A 44 -2.22 -8.29 -0.71
CA THR A 44 -2.66 -8.95 -1.96
C THR A 44 -4.17 -8.81 -2.17
N GLU A 45 -4.92 -8.67 -1.08
CA GLU A 45 -6.39 -8.64 -1.09
C GLU A 45 -6.96 -7.33 -0.52
N SER A 46 -8.10 -6.91 -1.07
CA SER A 46 -8.88 -5.80 -0.55
C SER A 46 -10.06 -6.33 0.25
N ARG A 47 -10.11 -6.02 1.55
CA ARG A 47 -11.28 -6.25 2.42
C ARG A 47 -12.32 -5.12 2.36
N ARG A 48 -12.11 -4.09 1.52
CA ARG A 48 -13.11 -3.02 1.36
C ARG A 48 -14.41 -3.60 0.80
N GLY A 49 -15.54 -3.24 1.40
CA GLY A 49 -16.87 -3.68 0.97
C GLY A 49 -17.20 -5.13 1.31
N GLN A 50 -16.39 -5.83 2.10
CA GLN A 50 -16.69 -7.18 2.60
C GLN A 50 -17.45 -7.18 3.94
N HIS A 51 -18.02 -6.04 4.34
CA HIS A 51 -18.88 -6.00 5.51
C HIS A 51 -20.25 -6.57 5.13
N ASN A 52 -20.43 -7.88 5.29
CA ASN A 52 -21.77 -8.48 5.25
C ASN A 52 -22.61 -7.79 6.33
N ARG A 53 -23.71 -7.17 5.91
CA ARG A 53 -24.69 -6.54 6.79
C ARG A 53 -25.79 -7.54 7.10
#